data_AF-A0A6M6BC03-F1
#
_entry.id   AF-A0A6M6BC03-F1
#
_cell.length_a   1.000
_cell.length_b   1.000
_cell.length_c   1.000
_cell.angle_alpha   90.00
_cell.angle_beta   90.00
_cell.angle_gamma   90.00
#
_symmetry.space_group_name_H-M   'P 1'
#
loop_
_entity.id
_entity.type
_entity.pdbx_description
1 polymer ?
#
loop_
_entity_poly.entity_id
_entity_poly.type
_entity_poly.pdbx_seq_one_letter_code
_entity_poly.pdbx_strand_id
1 'polypeptide(L)'
;MRIVTLAASGSFLLAALGTGSCSPENPPVEPAADELVFGQFYGECSGERCIDIYKLDTRHQELLEDTKDAYPTTTAPYEGAFVPLATSFYRRAEDLGQYVPAQLLREPNGPIGQPDAGDWGGYYLEVNKKGKRSFWLLDTQKRNLPAYLHPLADTLRARIDQLP
;
A
#
# COMPACT_ATOMS: atom_id res chain seq x y z
N MET A 1 -63.83 56.56 22.55
CA MET A 1 -62.92 57.73 22.42
C MET A 1 -61.98 57.71 23.63
N ARG A 2 -60.66 57.77 23.38
CA ARG A 2 -59.51 57.75 24.33
C ARG A 2 -59.20 56.41 25.01
N ILE A 3 -57.96 55.98 25.30
CA ILE A 3 -56.56 56.14 24.82
C ILE A 3 -55.70 55.30 25.84
N VAL A 4 -54.52 54.80 25.41
CA VAL A 4 -53.40 54.10 26.16
C VAL A 4 -53.73 52.73 26.82
N THR A 5 -52.87 51.71 26.94
CA THR A 5 -51.39 51.65 27.06
C THR A 5 -50.80 50.30 26.65
N LEU A 6 -49.56 50.43 26.16
CA LEU A 6 -48.49 49.46 25.90
C LEU A 6 -48.21 48.49 27.08
N ALA A 7 -47.95 47.21 26.79
CA ALA A 7 -47.04 46.39 27.58
C ALA A 7 -46.45 45.24 26.72
N ALA A 8 -45.14 45.10 26.82
CA ALA A 8 -44.28 44.24 26.02
C ALA A 8 -44.23 42.79 26.53
N SER A 9 -44.01 41.84 25.63
CA SER A 9 -43.47 40.49 25.84
C SER A 9 -43.19 39.94 24.44
N GLY A 10 -41.98 39.71 23.93
CA GLY A 10 -40.79 39.16 24.56
C GLY A 10 -40.59 37.74 23.99
N SER A 11 -39.60 37.58 23.10
CA SER A 11 -38.92 36.29 22.76
C SER A 11 -39.73 35.27 21.93
N PHE A 12 -39.19 34.47 21.01
CA PHE A 12 -37.81 34.07 20.71
C PHE A 12 -37.82 33.51 19.26
N LEU A 13 -36.92 33.95 18.38
CA LEU A 13 -36.68 33.31 17.08
C LEU A 13 -35.96 31.98 17.32
N LEU A 14 -36.60 30.84 16.97
CA LEU A 14 -35.90 29.57 16.84
C LEU A 14 -35.18 29.53 15.48
N ALA A 15 -33.92 29.96 15.46
CA ALA A 15 -33.00 29.64 14.38
C ALA A 15 -32.48 28.21 14.59
N ALA A 16 -33.10 27.24 13.91
CA ALA A 16 -32.59 25.87 13.83
C ALA A 16 -31.35 25.84 12.93
N LEU A 17 -30.18 25.97 13.55
CA LEU A 17 -28.88 25.70 12.93
C LEU A 17 -28.77 24.19 12.69
N GLY A 18 -29.00 23.77 11.45
CA GLY A 18 -28.67 22.43 11.00
C GLY A 18 -27.16 22.24 11.02
N THR A 19 -26.64 21.56 12.03
CA THR A 19 -25.26 21.07 12.03
C THR A 19 -25.17 19.89 11.08
N GLY A 20 -24.85 20.16 9.82
CA GLY A 20 -24.32 19.14 8.92
C GLY A 20 -22.98 18.66 9.47
N SER A 21 -23.00 17.52 10.15
CA SER A 21 -21.79 16.79 10.51
C SER A 21 -21.21 16.19 9.23
N CYS A 22 -20.23 16.86 8.63
CA CYS A 22 -19.36 16.23 7.63
C CYS A 22 -18.52 15.18 8.35
N SER A 23 -18.95 13.92 8.30
CA SER A 23 -18.01 12.81 8.47
C SER A 23 -17.05 12.83 7.27
N PRO A 24 -15.72 12.72 7.47
CA PRO A 24 -14.85 12.43 6.35
C PRO A 24 -15.33 11.11 5.75
N GLU A 25 -15.75 11.16 4.49
CA GLU A 25 -16.04 9.98 3.70
C GLU A 25 -14.75 9.17 3.63
N ASN A 26 -14.67 8.09 4.41
CA ASN A 26 -13.60 7.12 4.25
C ASN A 26 -13.77 6.56 2.84
N PRO A 27 -12.78 6.71 1.94
CA PRO A 27 -12.88 6.12 0.62
C PRO A 27 -13.13 4.61 0.78
N PRO A 28 -13.94 3.99 -0.10
CA PRO A 28 -14.24 2.57 -0.01
C PRO A 28 -12.95 1.76 0.14
N VAL A 29 -12.85 0.99 1.21
CA VAL A 29 -11.73 0.05 1.41
C VAL A 29 -11.89 -1.02 0.34
N GLU A 30 -11.07 -0.94 -0.70
CA GLU A 30 -10.96 -1.99 -1.72
C GLU A 30 -10.68 -3.33 -1.03
N PRO A 31 -11.33 -4.44 -1.44
CA PRO A 31 -11.06 -5.74 -0.83
C PRO A 31 -9.57 -6.07 -0.96
N ALA A 32 -9.01 -6.57 0.14
CA ALA A 32 -7.61 -6.95 0.27
C ALA A 32 -7.23 -7.95 -0.85
N ALA A 33 -5.98 -7.88 -1.30
CA ALA A 33 -5.45 -8.76 -2.31
C ALA A 33 -5.50 -10.23 -1.86
N ASP A 34 -5.78 -11.13 -2.80
CA ASP A 34 -5.76 -12.58 -2.55
C ASP A 34 -4.33 -13.07 -2.30
N GLU A 35 -3.37 -12.45 -2.98
CA GLU A 35 -1.94 -12.72 -2.89
C GLU A 35 -1.15 -11.45 -3.23
N LEU A 36 -0.05 -11.23 -2.52
CA LEU A 36 0.97 -10.23 -2.85
C LEU A 36 2.30 -10.93 -3.11
N VAL A 37 3.04 -10.51 -4.14
CA VAL A 37 4.46 -10.85 -4.28
C VAL A 37 5.24 -9.56 -4.10
N PHE A 38 6.21 -9.53 -3.19
CA PHE A 38 6.91 -8.32 -2.84
C PHE A 38 8.35 -8.61 -2.44
N GLY A 39 9.22 -7.62 -2.53
CA GLY A 39 10.61 -7.82 -2.14
C GLY A 39 11.52 -6.69 -2.57
N GLN A 40 12.81 -6.93 -2.49
CA GLN A 40 13.86 -6.00 -2.91
C GLN A 40 14.75 -6.65 -3.96
N PHE A 41 15.38 -5.83 -4.78
CA PHE A 41 16.38 -6.25 -5.75
C PHE A 41 17.47 -5.18 -5.91
N TYR A 42 18.68 -5.63 -6.19
CA TYR A 42 19.85 -4.80 -6.50
C TYR A 42 20.54 -5.39 -7.73
N GLY A 43 20.85 -4.58 -8.74
CA GLY A 43 21.56 -5.03 -9.94
C GLY A 43 23.05 -5.24 -9.68
N GLU A 44 23.59 -4.48 -8.74
CA GLU A 44 24.96 -4.60 -8.25
C GLU A 44 24.93 -4.84 -6.74
N CYS A 45 25.31 -6.03 -6.31
CA CYS A 45 25.31 -6.42 -4.90
C CYS A 45 26.33 -7.55 -4.63
N SER A 46 26.84 -7.62 -3.40
CA SER A 46 27.67 -8.71 -2.91
C SER A 46 27.07 -9.29 -1.63
N GLY A 47 26.81 -10.60 -1.61
CA GLY A 47 26.23 -11.31 -0.47
C GLY A 47 24.96 -12.07 -0.85
N GLU A 48 24.26 -12.61 0.16
CA GLU A 48 23.11 -13.50 -0.02
C GLU A 48 21.76 -12.76 -0.11
N ARG A 49 21.74 -11.42 -0.09
CA ARG A 49 20.50 -10.61 0.01
C ARG A 49 20.31 -9.60 -1.12
N CYS A 50 20.83 -9.95 -2.30
CA CYS A 50 20.76 -9.09 -3.47
C CYS A 50 19.36 -9.02 -4.06
N ILE A 51 18.63 -10.13 -4.02
CA ILE A 51 17.29 -10.24 -4.55
C ILE A 51 16.52 -11.12 -3.58
N ASP A 52 15.70 -10.49 -2.74
CA ASP A 52 14.85 -11.20 -1.78
C ASP A 52 13.41 -10.94 -2.18
N ILE A 53 12.72 -11.95 -2.70
CA ILE A 53 11.32 -11.86 -3.11
C ILE A 53 10.48 -12.84 -2.31
N TYR A 54 9.35 -12.37 -1.79
CA TYR A 54 8.42 -13.15 -0.98
C TYR A 54 7.03 -13.13 -1.58
N LYS A 55 6.26 -14.18 -1.26
CA LYS A 55 4.84 -14.29 -1.55
C LYS A 55 4.05 -14.32 -0.26
N LEU A 56 3.15 -13.36 -0.07
CA LEU A 56 2.17 -13.32 1.00
C LEU A 56 0.83 -13.86 0.49
N ASP A 57 0.43 -15.04 0.97
CA ASP A 57 -0.89 -15.60 0.73
C ASP A 57 -1.78 -15.33 1.95
N THR A 58 -2.68 -14.36 1.82
CA THR A 58 -3.57 -13.94 2.92
C THR A 58 -4.69 -14.96 3.17
N ARG A 59 -4.99 -15.81 2.19
CA ARG A 59 -6.06 -16.83 2.29
C ARG A 59 -5.58 -18.04 3.06
N HIS A 60 -4.32 -18.44 2.87
CA HIS A 60 -3.71 -19.56 3.58
C HIS A 60 -2.90 -19.14 4.83
N GLN A 61 -2.73 -17.84 5.05
CA GLN A 61 -1.92 -17.29 6.13
C GLN A 61 -0.45 -17.72 6.06
N GLU A 62 0.07 -17.75 4.83
CA GLU A 62 1.43 -18.19 4.54
C GLU A 62 2.26 -17.04 4.00
N LEU A 63 3.53 -17.05 4.37
CA LEU A 63 4.56 -16.27 3.72
C LEU A 63 5.57 -17.26 3.14
N LEU A 64 5.91 -17.09 1.87
CA LEU A 64 6.86 -17.95 1.18
C LEU A 64 8.00 -17.10 0.65
N GLU A 65 9.21 -17.65 0.65
CA GLU A 65 10.41 -17.03 0.09
C GLU A 65 10.69 -17.62 -1.29
N ASP A 66 11.07 -16.78 -2.24
CA ASP A 66 11.60 -17.23 -3.52
C ASP A 66 12.99 -17.86 -3.34
N THR A 67 13.31 -18.84 -4.19
CA THR A 67 14.62 -19.52 -4.16
C THR A 67 15.39 -19.35 -5.46
N LYS A 68 14.84 -18.59 -6.42
CA LYS A 68 15.49 -18.34 -7.71
C LYS A 68 16.36 -17.09 -7.69
N ASP A 69 16.03 -16.12 -6.83
CA ASP A 69 16.69 -14.82 -6.71
C ASP A 69 16.86 -14.15 -8.09
N ALA A 70 15.82 -14.25 -8.92
CA ALA A 70 15.87 -13.76 -10.29
C ALA A 70 15.63 -12.24 -10.29
N TYR A 71 16.41 -11.51 -11.08
CA TYR A 71 16.20 -10.07 -11.20
C TYR A 71 14.84 -9.79 -11.88
N PRO A 72 13.95 -8.97 -11.29
CA PRO A 72 12.62 -8.73 -11.85
C PRO A 72 12.66 -8.06 -13.23
N THR A 73 11.80 -8.53 -14.15
CA THR A 73 11.66 -7.90 -15.47
C THR A 73 10.68 -6.73 -15.42
N THR A 74 10.85 -5.77 -16.33
CA THR A 74 9.92 -4.62 -16.45
C THR A 74 8.68 -4.92 -17.29
N THR A 75 8.64 -6.09 -17.96
CA THR A 75 7.64 -6.41 -18.98
C THR A 75 6.65 -7.49 -18.58
N ALA A 76 6.93 -8.26 -17.52
CA ALA A 76 6.08 -9.35 -17.07
C ALA A 76 6.06 -9.47 -15.52
N PRO A 77 4.98 -10.02 -14.94
CA PRO A 77 4.94 -10.41 -13.54
C PRO A 77 6.06 -11.39 -13.15
N TYR A 78 6.38 -11.48 -11.86
CA TYR A 78 7.50 -12.29 -11.38
C TYR A 78 7.23 -13.79 -11.48
N GLU A 79 8.26 -14.56 -11.84
CA GLU A 79 8.18 -16.02 -11.98
C GLU A 79 9.13 -16.74 -11.00
N GLY A 80 8.79 -16.68 -9.71
CA GLY A 80 9.56 -17.31 -8.63
C GLY A 80 9.33 -18.82 -8.45
N ALA A 81 10.16 -19.46 -7.63
CA ALA A 81 9.94 -20.76 -7.00
C ALA A 81 9.89 -20.56 -5.49
N PHE A 82 8.68 -20.67 -4.93
CA PHE A 82 8.39 -20.26 -3.56
C PHE A 82 8.39 -21.43 -2.58
N VAL A 83 9.06 -21.26 -1.44
CA VAL A 83 9.09 -22.22 -0.33
C VAL A 83 8.49 -21.59 0.94
N PRO A 84 7.63 -22.31 1.71
CA PRO A 84 7.01 -21.74 2.89
C PRO A 84 8.01 -21.37 3.99
N LEU A 85 7.81 -20.21 4.60
CA LEU A 85 8.49 -19.77 5.81
C LEU A 85 7.68 -20.11 7.06
N ALA A 86 8.34 -20.04 8.23
CA ALA A 86 7.68 -20.19 9.50
C ALA A 86 6.58 -19.11 9.70
N THR A 87 5.47 -19.47 10.34
CA THR A 87 4.32 -18.59 10.59
C THR A 87 4.69 -17.28 11.32
N SER A 88 5.77 -17.27 12.10
CA SER A 88 6.29 -16.04 12.74
C SER A 88 6.70 -14.97 11.74
N PHE A 89 7.12 -15.33 10.52
CA PHE A 89 7.43 -14.39 9.46
C PHE A 89 6.17 -13.87 8.77
N TYR A 90 5.15 -14.70 8.57
CA TYR A 90 3.84 -14.24 8.09
C TYR A 90 3.28 -13.11 8.95
N ARG A 91 3.32 -13.26 10.29
CA ARG A 91 2.86 -12.23 11.23
C ARG A 91 3.59 -10.90 11.12
N ARG A 92 4.80 -10.89 10.55
CA ARG A 92 5.56 -9.66 10.32
C ARG A 92 5.05 -8.89 9.12
N ALA A 93 4.39 -9.56 8.15
CA ALA A 93 3.99 -8.98 6.86
C ALA A 93 2.49 -9.04 6.55
N GLU A 94 1.67 -9.65 7.40
CA GLU A 94 0.23 -9.86 7.15
C GLU A 94 -0.58 -8.58 6.89
N ASP A 95 -0.09 -7.43 7.38
CA ASP A 95 -0.72 -6.13 7.21
C ASP A 95 -0.29 -5.37 5.94
N LEU A 96 0.72 -5.85 5.20
CA LEU A 96 1.31 -5.16 4.05
C LEU A 96 0.26 -4.75 3.00
N GLY A 97 -0.76 -5.60 2.79
CA GLY A 97 -1.84 -5.30 1.85
C GLY A 97 -2.65 -4.05 2.17
N GLN A 98 -2.68 -3.61 3.42
CA GLN A 98 -3.38 -2.39 3.85
C GLN A 98 -2.66 -1.11 3.38
N TYR A 99 -1.38 -1.21 3.05
CA TYR A 99 -0.55 -0.10 2.62
C TYR A 99 -0.48 0.05 1.10
N VAL A 100 -1.07 -0.88 0.33
CA VAL A 100 -1.16 -0.77 -1.12
C VAL A 100 -2.22 0.28 -1.47
N PRO A 101 -1.83 1.46 -2.00
CA PRO A 101 -2.79 2.51 -2.24
C PRO A 101 -3.66 2.18 -3.46
N ALA A 102 -4.97 2.45 -3.37
CA ALA A 102 -5.90 2.23 -4.48
C ALA A 102 -5.49 2.96 -5.77
N GLN A 103 -4.72 4.06 -5.66
CA GLN A 103 -4.14 4.75 -6.81
C GLN A 103 -3.13 3.90 -7.58
N LEU A 104 -2.27 3.15 -6.90
CA LEU A 104 -1.29 2.27 -7.53
C LEU A 104 -1.97 1.23 -8.42
N LEU A 105 -3.12 0.70 -7.99
CA LEU A 105 -3.90 -0.29 -8.76
C LEU A 105 -4.44 0.24 -10.09
N ARG A 106 -4.36 1.55 -10.34
CA ARG A 106 -4.73 2.21 -11.60
C ARG A 106 -3.52 2.62 -12.43
N GLU A 107 -2.31 2.53 -11.89
CA GLU A 107 -1.09 2.78 -12.64
C GLU A 107 -0.84 1.63 -13.65
N PRO A 108 -0.22 1.92 -14.80
CA PRO A 108 0.26 0.87 -15.68
C PRO A 108 1.28 -0.01 -14.96
N ASN A 109 1.39 -1.26 -15.39
CA ASN A 109 2.44 -2.15 -14.90
C ASN A 109 3.82 -1.64 -15.31
N GLY A 110 4.84 -1.92 -14.51
CA GLY A 110 6.23 -1.62 -14.81
C GLY A 110 6.89 -0.66 -13.81
N PRO A 111 7.98 0.02 -14.20
CA PRO A 111 8.75 0.84 -13.28
C PRO A 111 8.04 2.14 -12.88
N ILE A 112 8.12 2.51 -11.61
CA ILE A 112 7.74 3.83 -11.09
C ILE A 112 8.95 4.46 -10.41
N GLY A 113 9.37 5.62 -10.91
CA GLY A 113 10.64 6.25 -10.56
C GLY A 113 11.79 5.71 -11.41
N GLN A 114 12.96 5.54 -10.80
CA GLN A 114 14.18 5.03 -11.43
C GLN A 114 14.77 3.87 -10.58
N PRO A 115 14.02 2.77 -10.39
CA PRO A 115 14.50 1.64 -9.61
C PRO A 115 15.84 1.14 -10.15
N ASP A 116 16.79 0.96 -9.24
CA ASP A 116 18.15 0.47 -9.52
C ASP A 116 18.93 1.27 -10.59
N ALA A 117 18.58 2.54 -10.81
CA ALA A 117 19.37 3.43 -11.67
C ALA A 117 20.71 3.88 -11.03
N GLY A 118 20.92 3.53 -9.76
CA GLY A 118 22.18 3.58 -9.04
C GLY A 118 22.20 2.50 -7.96
N ASP A 119 23.20 2.50 -7.08
CA ASP A 119 23.46 1.43 -6.10
C ASP A 119 22.45 1.38 -4.92
N TRP A 120 21.19 1.72 -5.15
CA TRP A 120 20.11 1.75 -4.16
C TRP A 120 18.99 0.75 -4.42
N GLY A 121 19.07 -0.03 -5.50
CA GLY A 121 18.12 -1.09 -5.79
C GLY A 121 16.71 -0.61 -6.11
N GLY A 122 15.76 -1.54 -5.99
CA GLY A 122 14.33 -1.29 -6.13
C GLY A 122 13.52 -2.24 -5.26
N TYR A 123 12.24 -1.90 -5.08
CA TYR A 123 11.26 -2.83 -4.53
C TYR A 123 10.44 -3.44 -5.66
N TYR A 124 10.22 -4.75 -5.60
CA TYR A 124 9.20 -5.41 -6.40
C TYR A 124 7.89 -5.43 -5.62
N LEU A 125 6.78 -5.13 -6.29
CA LEU A 125 5.44 -5.35 -5.76
C LEU A 125 4.51 -5.85 -6.85
N GLU A 126 3.76 -6.89 -6.54
CA GLU A 126 2.73 -7.45 -7.37
C GLU A 126 1.48 -7.71 -6.52
N VAL A 127 0.34 -7.38 -7.09
CA VAL A 127 -0.98 -7.61 -6.52
C VAL A 127 -1.73 -8.58 -7.42
N ASN A 128 -2.16 -9.71 -6.86
CA ASN A 128 -3.09 -10.61 -7.51
C ASN A 128 -4.48 -10.45 -6.90
N LYS A 129 -5.43 -9.99 -7.71
CA LYS A 129 -6.83 -9.82 -7.32
C LYS A 129 -7.71 -10.56 -8.30
N LYS A 130 -8.35 -11.64 -7.84
CA LYS A 130 -9.24 -12.50 -8.66
C LYS A 130 -8.54 -13.03 -9.93
N GLY A 131 -7.26 -13.38 -9.82
CA GLY A 131 -6.45 -13.91 -10.93
C GLY A 131 -5.89 -12.85 -11.88
N LYS A 132 -6.19 -11.56 -11.69
CA LYS A 132 -5.56 -10.47 -12.43
C LYS A 132 -4.33 -9.98 -11.66
N ARG A 133 -3.16 -10.11 -12.28
CA ARG A 133 -1.85 -9.67 -11.75
C ARG A 133 -1.53 -8.28 -12.25
N SER A 134 -1.25 -7.36 -11.33
CA SER A 134 -0.64 -6.07 -11.62
C SER A 134 0.68 -5.98 -10.87
N PHE A 135 1.72 -5.43 -11.49
CA PHE A 135 3.07 -5.44 -10.93
C PHE A 135 3.82 -4.14 -11.19
N TRP A 136 4.71 -3.80 -10.26
CA TRP A 136 5.51 -2.59 -10.29
C TRP A 136 6.91 -2.82 -9.74
N LEU A 137 7.87 -2.12 -10.35
CA LEU A 137 9.22 -1.98 -9.82
C LEU A 137 9.31 -0.55 -9.27
N LEU A 138 9.37 -0.41 -7.95
CA LEU A 138 9.33 0.87 -7.27
C LEU A 138 10.76 1.30 -6.92
N ASP A 139 11.09 2.55 -7.21
CA ASP A 139 12.34 3.15 -6.75
C ASP A 139 12.40 3.21 -5.21
N THR A 140 13.56 2.97 -4.61
CA THR A 140 13.78 3.12 -3.16
C THR A 140 13.99 4.59 -2.76
N GLN A 141 14.40 5.44 -3.71
CA GLN A 141 14.60 6.87 -3.51
C GLN A 141 13.27 7.60 -3.56
N LYS A 142 12.74 8.01 -2.40
CA LYS A 142 11.47 8.76 -2.31
C LYS A 142 11.40 10.01 -3.19
N ARG A 143 12.53 10.67 -3.48
CA ARG A 143 12.59 11.81 -4.39
C ARG A 143 12.17 11.47 -5.83
N ASN A 144 12.28 10.20 -6.22
CA ASN A 144 11.89 9.68 -7.53
C ASN A 144 10.49 9.04 -7.51
N LEU A 145 9.85 8.95 -6.34
CA LEU A 145 8.50 8.39 -6.18
C LEU A 145 7.45 9.51 -6.01
N PRO A 146 6.26 9.35 -6.62
CA PRO A 146 5.08 10.09 -6.22
C PRO A 146 4.83 10.01 -4.70
N ALA A 147 4.44 11.12 -4.08
CA ALA A 147 4.28 11.21 -2.62
C ALA A 147 3.31 10.17 -2.04
N TYR A 148 2.28 9.78 -2.80
CA TYR A 148 1.30 8.78 -2.37
C TYR A 148 1.91 7.37 -2.18
N LEU A 149 3.10 7.09 -2.74
CA LEU A 149 3.80 5.82 -2.60
C LEU A 149 4.81 5.81 -1.44
N HIS A 150 5.11 6.95 -0.82
CA HIS A 150 6.11 7.00 0.26
C HIS A 150 5.75 6.10 1.46
N PRO A 151 4.49 6.04 1.94
CA PRO A 151 4.12 5.13 3.02
C PRO A 151 4.28 3.65 2.65
N LEU A 152 3.96 3.28 1.41
CA LEU A 152 4.14 1.93 0.90
C LEU A 152 5.63 1.57 0.84
N ALA A 153 6.48 2.46 0.32
CA ALA A 153 7.93 2.25 0.25
C ALA A 153 8.57 2.09 1.64
N ASP A 154 8.13 2.89 2.63
CA ASP A 154 8.57 2.73 4.02
C ASP A 154 8.14 1.39 4.60
N THR A 155 6.90 0.97 4.31
CA THR A 155 6.35 -0.29 4.80
C THR A 155 7.08 -1.46 4.17
N LEU A 156 7.27 -1.49 2.86
CA LEU A 156 8.02 -2.53 2.15
C LEU A 156 9.39 -2.75 2.79
N ARG A 157 10.18 -1.68 2.96
CA ARG A 157 11.46 -1.73 3.66
C ARG A 157 11.34 -2.33 5.04
N ALA A 158 10.45 -1.77 5.88
CA ALA A 158 10.29 -2.19 7.26
C ALA A 158 9.82 -3.64 7.41
N ARG A 159 9.16 -4.21 6.38
CA ARG A 159 8.74 -5.60 6.35
C ARG A 159 9.88 -6.50 5.88
N ILE A 160 10.51 -6.17 4.76
CA ILE A 160 11.63 -6.93 4.19
C ILE A 160 12.80 -7.05 5.18
N ASP A 161 13.12 -5.97 5.91
CA ASP A 161 14.16 -5.96 6.96
C ASP A 161 13.92 -6.97 8.10
N GLN A 162 12.69 -7.48 8.24
CA GLN A 162 12.33 -8.45 9.28
C GLN A 162 12.15 -9.87 8.76
N LEU A 163 12.40 -10.10 7.48
CA LEU A 163 12.31 -11.40 6.80
C LEU A 163 13.72 -11.98 6.63
N PRO A 164 13.84 -13.33 6.56
CA PRO A 164 15.12 -13.99 6.38
C PRO A 164 15.83 -13.44 5.14
#